data_AF-A0A4R5VJL8-F1
#
_entry.id   AF-A0A4R5VJL8-F1
#
_cell.length_a   1.000
_cell.length_b   1.000
_cell.length_c   1.000
_cell.angle_alpha   90.00
_cell.angle_beta   90.00
_cell.angle_gamma   90.00
#
_symmetry.space_group_name_H-M   'P 1'
#
loop_
_entity.id
_entity.type
_entity.pdbx_description
1 polymer ?
#
loop_
_entity_poly.entity_id
_entity_poly.type
_entity_poly.pdbx_seq_one_letter_code
_entity_poly.pdbx_strand_id
1 'polypeptide(L)'
;MLDKRNEPGWADMRYNRTNRCDCECNGVGQPNEGCCRGSNLRPPGIRRTSTRGVYFADADLRCSGVFCEGYDQDTIYEWSLFSISGNTRIVGDSRKIGNDRVEVAGSGAFELTVTVTFRCRTSDGRDTVDCVRTAIREFTQ
;
A
#
# COMPACT_ATOMS: atom_id res chain seq x y z
N MET A 1 -2.27 -30.25 0.41
CA MET A 1 -1.88 -28.86 0.05
C MET A 1 -3.03 -27.96 0.45
N LEU A 2 -2.86 -27.18 1.52
CA LEU A 2 -3.93 -26.35 2.10
C LEU A 2 -4.19 -25.14 1.20
N ASP A 3 -5.42 -25.05 0.71
CA ASP A 3 -5.93 -23.99 -0.13
C ASP A 3 -6.04 -22.69 0.68
N LYS A 4 -5.16 -21.71 0.43
CA LYS A 4 -5.08 -20.42 1.15
C LYS A 4 -6.16 -19.40 0.73
N ARG A 5 -7.16 -19.82 -0.05
CA ARG A 5 -8.22 -18.95 -0.61
C ARG A 5 -9.21 -18.38 0.43
N ASN A 6 -9.12 -18.76 1.69
CA ASN A 6 -10.00 -18.30 2.79
C ASN A 6 -9.31 -17.38 3.80
N GLU A 7 -8.12 -16.83 3.49
CA GLU A 7 -7.56 -15.78 4.34
C GLU A 7 -8.40 -14.49 4.22
N PRO A 8 -8.75 -13.80 5.33
CA PRO A 8 -9.68 -12.65 5.34
C PRO A 8 -9.26 -11.42 4.52
N GLY A 9 -8.15 -11.47 3.80
CA GLY A 9 -7.68 -10.43 2.88
C GLY A 9 -7.96 -10.71 1.40
N TRP A 10 -8.41 -11.91 1.01
CA TRP A 10 -8.60 -12.29 -0.40
C TRP A 10 -10.02 -12.02 -0.93
N ALA A 11 -11.02 -11.97 -0.05
CA ALA A 11 -12.43 -11.86 -0.46
C ALA A 11 -12.83 -10.44 -0.90
N ASP A 12 -12.13 -9.40 -0.44
CA ASP A 12 -12.39 -8.00 -0.83
C ASP A 12 -11.73 -7.60 -2.17
N MET A 13 -10.89 -8.45 -2.76
CA MET A 13 -10.27 -8.21 -4.07
C MET A 13 -11.12 -8.77 -5.24
N ARG A 14 -12.26 -9.42 -4.93
CA ARG A 14 -13.14 -9.95 -5.96
C ARG A 14 -14.11 -8.86 -6.40
N TYR A 15 -13.91 -8.43 -7.65
CA TYR A 15 -14.83 -7.66 -8.47
C TYR A 15 -14.83 -6.13 -8.26
N ASN A 16 -14.30 -5.48 -9.30
CA ASN A 16 -14.90 -4.30 -9.94
C ASN A 16 -14.26 -2.93 -9.66
N ARG A 17 -13.02 -2.72 -10.11
CA ARG A 17 -12.49 -1.38 -10.48
C ARG A 17 -11.63 -1.42 -11.75
N THR A 18 -12.05 -2.16 -12.77
CA THR A 18 -11.59 -1.92 -14.14
C THR A 18 -12.19 -0.60 -14.64
N ASN A 19 -11.33 0.28 -15.17
CA ASN A 19 -11.64 1.56 -15.85
C ASN A 19 -12.21 2.72 -15.02
N ARG A 20 -11.34 3.67 -14.62
CA ARG A 20 -11.69 5.11 -14.55
C ARG A 20 -10.46 5.98 -14.90
N CYS A 21 -10.40 6.39 -16.16
CA CYS A 21 -9.45 7.38 -16.69
C CYS A 21 -9.99 8.80 -16.48
N ASP A 22 -9.16 9.71 -15.96
CA ASP A 22 -9.05 11.13 -16.37
C ASP A 22 -7.83 11.77 -15.65
N CYS A 23 -6.92 12.40 -16.41
CA CYS A 23 -5.51 12.64 -16.06
C CYS A 23 -5.17 14.12 -15.76
N GLU A 24 -4.49 14.44 -14.63
CA GLU A 24 -3.55 15.59 -14.50
C GLU A 24 -2.42 15.30 -13.47
N CYS A 25 -1.16 15.63 -13.81
CA CYS A 25 0.04 15.47 -12.95
C CYS A 25 0.35 16.85 -12.39
N ASN A 26 0.49 16.96 -11.07
CA ASN A 26 1.23 18.08 -10.49
C ASN A 26 2.08 17.55 -9.33
N GLY A 27 3.34 17.23 -9.60
CA GLY A 27 4.34 16.89 -8.58
C GLY A 27 5.72 16.61 -9.18
N VAL A 28 6.65 17.55 -8.97
CA VAL A 28 8.01 17.59 -9.54
C VAL A 28 8.95 16.61 -8.82
N GLY A 29 9.71 15.80 -9.57
CA GLY A 29 10.83 14.96 -9.08
C GLY A 29 10.56 13.44 -8.98
N GLN A 30 11.46 12.63 -9.57
CA GLN A 30 11.39 11.16 -9.64
C GLN A 30 11.34 10.48 -8.25
N PRO A 31 10.60 9.37 -8.04
CA PRO A 31 9.89 8.51 -9.00
C PRO A 31 8.37 8.80 -8.98
N ASN A 32 7.94 9.91 -9.59
CA ASN A 32 6.50 10.19 -9.76
C ASN A 32 6.17 10.70 -11.17
N GLU A 33 7.10 10.53 -12.11
CA GLU A 33 6.95 10.94 -13.51
C GLU A 33 6.27 9.81 -14.29
N GLY A 34 5.02 10.01 -14.73
CA GLY A 34 4.36 9.07 -15.66
C GLY A 34 2.86 8.86 -15.47
N CYS A 35 2.37 7.66 -15.78
CA CYS A 35 0.95 7.30 -15.89
C CYS A 35 0.25 6.97 -14.57
N CYS A 36 0.86 7.24 -13.42
CA CYS A 36 0.29 6.96 -12.08
C CYS A 36 -0.32 8.20 -11.42
N ARG A 37 -0.81 9.18 -12.21
CA ARG A 37 -1.08 10.56 -11.76
C ARG A 37 -2.12 10.67 -10.62
N GLY A 38 -2.99 9.68 -10.46
CA GLY A 38 -4.03 9.65 -9.42
C GLY A 38 -3.72 8.74 -8.23
N SER A 39 -2.54 8.11 -8.19
CA SER A 39 -2.20 7.17 -7.11
C SER A 39 -1.85 7.92 -5.82
N ASN A 40 -2.51 7.57 -4.72
CA ASN A 40 -2.33 8.29 -3.46
C ASN A 40 -2.49 7.41 -2.23
N LEU A 41 -1.80 7.79 -1.16
CA LEU A 41 -2.16 7.38 0.20
C LEU A 41 -3.26 8.31 0.71
N ARG A 42 -4.44 7.76 0.98
CA ARG A 42 -5.59 8.52 1.47
C ARG A 42 -5.36 8.87 2.94
N PRO A 43 -5.41 10.15 3.34
CA PRO A 43 -5.28 10.52 4.74
C PRO A 43 -6.28 9.73 5.61
N PRO A 44 -5.82 9.09 6.69
CA PRO A 44 -4.55 9.31 7.39
C PRO A 44 -3.34 8.48 6.90
N GLY A 45 -3.46 7.73 5.81
CA GLY A 45 -2.39 6.93 5.17
C GLY A 45 -2.21 5.55 5.80
N ILE A 46 -2.32 5.46 7.13
CA ILE A 46 -2.26 4.21 7.89
C ILE A 46 -3.47 4.12 8.81
N ARG A 47 -4.11 2.96 8.85
CA ARG A 47 -5.29 2.69 9.69
C ARG A 47 -5.13 1.38 10.44
N ARG A 48 -5.77 1.30 11.60
CA ARG A 48 -5.87 0.06 12.38
C ARG A 48 -7.15 -0.68 11.98
N THR A 49 -7.06 -2.00 11.83
CA THR A 49 -8.26 -2.83 11.67
C THR A 49 -8.99 -3.00 13.02
N SER A 50 -10.17 -3.62 13.01
CA SER A 50 -10.86 -4.04 14.24
C SER A 50 -10.08 -5.10 15.02
N THR A 51 -9.22 -5.86 14.35
CA THR A 51 -8.34 -6.84 14.98
C THR A 51 -7.16 -6.12 15.62
N ARG A 52 -7.01 -6.26 16.94
CA ARG A 52 -5.92 -5.63 17.69
C ARG A 52 -4.57 -6.09 17.12
N GLY A 53 -3.71 -5.12 16.82
CA GLY A 53 -2.37 -5.38 16.30
C GLY A 53 -2.26 -5.48 14.79
N VAL A 54 -3.37 -5.45 14.03
CA VAL A 54 -3.31 -5.44 12.57
C VAL A 54 -3.60 -4.05 12.02
N TYR A 55 -2.67 -3.55 11.20
CA TYR A 55 -2.69 -2.23 10.56
C TYR A 55 -2.70 -2.40 9.05
N PHE A 56 -3.22 -1.42 8.33
CA PHE A 56 -3.21 -1.42 6.87
C PHE A 56 -2.93 -0.04 6.29
N ALA A 57 -2.34 -0.02 5.10
CA ALA A 57 -2.11 1.19 4.33
C ALA A 57 -3.38 1.55 3.57
N ASP A 58 -3.97 2.71 3.86
CA ASP A 58 -5.16 3.19 3.18
C ASP A 58 -4.76 3.88 1.87
N ALA A 59 -4.57 3.06 0.83
CA ALA A 59 -4.13 3.49 -0.48
C ALA A 59 -5.26 3.46 -1.52
N ASP A 60 -5.09 4.26 -2.58
CA ASP A 60 -5.87 4.16 -3.81
C ASP A 60 -4.88 4.17 -4.97
N LEU A 61 -4.74 3.04 -5.66
CA LEU A 61 -3.92 2.93 -6.86
C LEU A 61 -4.77 3.38 -8.05
N ARG A 62 -4.37 4.48 -8.71
CA ARG A 62 -5.02 4.94 -9.93
C ARG A 62 -3.98 5.19 -11.02
N CYS A 63 -4.12 4.40 -12.08
CA CYS A 63 -3.41 4.59 -13.32
C CYS A 63 -4.26 5.40 -14.28
N SER A 64 -3.62 6.37 -14.93
CA SER A 64 -4.24 7.33 -15.81
C SER A 64 -3.46 7.34 -17.13
N GLY A 65 -4.09 6.86 -18.20
CA GLY A 65 -3.54 6.78 -19.55
C GLY A 65 -4.23 5.69 -20.37
N VAL A 66 -4.42 5.90 -21.68
CA VAL A 66 -5.15 4.99 -22.61
C VAL A 66 -4.51 3.60 -22.69
N PHE A 67 -3.28 3.47 -22.20
CA PHE A 67 -2.43 2.29 -22.29
C PHE A 67 -1.65 2.06 -21.00
N CYS A 68 -2.21 2.39 -19.84
CA CYS A 68 -1.53 2.17 -18.56
C CYS A 68 -2.47 1.58 -17.52
N GLU A 69 -2.01 0.51 -16.89
CA GLU A 69 -2.78 -0.28 -15.94
C GLU A 69 -1.98 -0.48 -14.65
N GLY A 70 -2.68 -0.41 -13.53
CA GLY A 70 -2.13 -0.66 -12.21
C GLY A 70 -2.94 -1.75 -11.56
N TYR A 71 -2.24 -2.63 -10.87
CA TYR A 71 -2.86 -3.72 -10.16
C TYR A 71 -2.46 -3.65 -8.69
N ASP A 72 -3.44 -3.73 -7.80
CA ASP A 72 -3.17 -3.74 -6.36
C ASP A 72 -2.18 -4.85 -5.99
N GLN A 73 -2.27 -6.00 -6.66
CA GLN A 73 -1.35 -7.14 -6.49
C GLN A 73 0.12 -6.82 -6.79
N ASP A 74 0.41 -5.75 -7.53
CA ASP A 74 1.78 -5.31 -7.84
C ASP A 74 2.26 -4.20 -6.90
N THR A 75 1.37 -3.65 -6.07
CA THR A 75 1.71 -2.57 -5.14
C THR A 75 2.59 -3.11 -4.03
N ILE A 76 3.71 -2.44 -3.80
CA ILE A 76 4.70 -2.83 -2.80
C ILE A 76 4.49 -1.98 -1.56
N TYR A 77 4.40 -2.62 -0.41
CA TYR A 77 4.26 -1.99 0.89
C TYR A 77 5.48 -2.33 1.73
N GLU A 78 6.25 -1.31 2.10
CA GLU A 78 7.42 -1.43 2.96
C GLU A 78 7.13 -0.77 4.29
N TRP A 79 6.95 -1.60 5.31
CA TRP A 79 6.65 -1.18 6.66
C TRP A 79 7.92 -1.03 7.49
N SER A 80 7.95 -0.02 8.34
CA SER A 80 8.95 0.10 9.39
C SER A 80 8.28 0.61 10.67
N LEU A 81 8.85 0.25 11.81
CA LEU A 81 8.32 0.59 13.11
C LEU A 81 9.44 1.12 13.99
N PHE A 82 9.17 2.26 14.64
CA PHE A 82 10.00 2.80 15.69
C PHE A 82 9.24 2.77 17.02
N SER A 83 9.76 2.03 18.00
CA SER A 83 9.16 1.94 19.33
C SER A 83 9.51 3.19 20.13
N ILE A 84 8.50 3.96 20.51
CA ILE A 84 8.64 5.14 21.38
C ILE A 84 8.69 4.68 22.84
N SER A 85 7.87 3.70 23.20
CA SER A 85 7.88 3.06 24.51
C SER A 85 7.48 1.58 24.43
N GLY A 86 7.87 0.81 25.44
CA GLY A 86 7.57 -0.62 25.50
C GLY A 86 8.40 -1.44 24.50
N ASN A 87 7.81 -2.48 23.93
CA ASN A 87 8.54 -3.51 23.15
C ASN A 87 7.84 -3.88 21.83
N THR A 88 7.15 -2.92 21.22
CA THR A 88 6.44 -3.12 19.95
C THR A 88 7.38 -3.54 18.82
N ARG A 89 6.90 -4.43 17.96
CA ARG A 89 7.64 -4.92 16.78
C ARG A 89 6.70 -5.40 15.69
N ILE A 90 7.13 -5.24 14.44
CA ILE A 90 6.48 -5.89 13.30
C ILE A 90 6.67 -7.41 13.40
N VAL A 91 5.61 -8.15 13.14
CA VAL A 91 5.62 -9.61 13.07
C VAL A 91 5.71 -10.05 11.60
N GLY A 92 6.72 -10.87 11.30
CA GLY A 92 6.95 -11.40 9.96
C GLY A 92 7.57 -10.38 9.01
N ASP A 93 7.32 -10.56 7.71
CA ASP A 93 7.91 -9.73 6.66
C ASP A 93 7.34 -8.32 6.67
N SER A 94 8.22 -7.32 6.72
CA SER A 94 7.84 -5.92 6.68
C SER A 94 7.67 -5.39 5.26
N ARG A 95 8.25 -6.07 4.26
CA ARG A 95 8.06 -5.78 2.85
C ARG A 95 7.09 -6.77 2.22
N LYS A 96 6.00 -6.29 1.66
CA LYS A 96 4.92 -7.11 1.08
C LYS A 96 4.48 -6.58 -0.27
N ILE A 97 4.01 -7.47 -1.14
CA ILE A 97 3.52 -7.14 -2.48
C ILE A 97 2.05 -7.56 -2.54
N GLY A 98 1.16 -6.67 -2.95
CA GLY A 98 -0.29 -6.92 -3.00
C GLY A 98 -0.98 -7.10 -1.65
N ASN A 99 -0.24 -6.92 -0.55
CA ASN A 99 -0.76 -7.05 0.80
C ASN A 99 -0.45 -5.78 1.58
N ASP A 100 -1.50 -5.00 1.77
CA ASP A 100 -1.52 -3.71 2.43
C ASP A 100 -1.48 -3.81 3.96
N ARG A 101 -1.39 -5.01 4.56
CA ARG A 101 -1.50 -5.22 6.00
C ARG A 101 -0.18 -5.58 6.66
N VAL A 102 0.01 -5.10 7.88
CA VAL A 102 1.09 -5.50 8.79
C VAL A 102 0.54 -5.86 10.16
N GLU A 103 1.15 -6.85 10.80
CA GLU A 103 0.86 -7.20 12.19
C GLU A 103 1.97 -6.64 13.09
N VAL A 104 1.56 -6.03 14.19
CA VAL A 104 2.42 -5.51 15.25
C VAL A 104 2.07 -6.24 16.54
N ALA A 105 3.10 -6.73 17.22
CA ALA A 105 3.02 -7.36 18.52
C ALA A 105 3.79 -6.56 19.57
N GLY A 106 3.52 -6.85 20.84
CA GLY A 106 4.08 -6.12 21.98
C GLY A 106 3.09 -5.09 22.54
N SER A 107 3.59 -4.23 23.42
CA SER A 107 2.81 -3.18 24.09
C SER A 107 3.59 -1.88 24.12
N GLY A 108 2.89 -0.75 24.14
CA GLY A 108 3.49 0.58 24.23
C GLY A 108 3.10 1.50 23.08
N ALA A 109 3.76 2.66 23.02
CA ALA A 109 3.58 3.64 21.96
C ALA A 109 4.65 3.47 20.88
N PHE A 110 4.26 3.67 19.62
CA PHE A 110 5.16 3.49 18.48
C PHE A 110 4.74 4.32 17.29
N GLU A 111 5.70 4.62 16.44
CA GLU A 111 5.50 5.20 15.13
C GLU A 111 5.55 4.07 14.09
N LEU A 112 4.50 3.99 13.27
CA LEU A 112 4.42 3.08 12.14
C LEU A 112 4.56 3.88 10.85
N THR A 113 5.51 3.49 10.02
CA THR A 113 5.78 4.08 8.72
C THR A 113 5.47 3.06 7.64
N VAL A 114 4.81 3.50 6.58
CA VAL A 114 4.65 2.71 5.35
C VAL A 114 5.12 3.52 4.16
N THR A 115 6.01 2.93 3.38
CA THR A 115 6.33 3.39 2.03
C THR A 115 5.59 2.48 1.06
N VAL A 116 4.76 3.09 0.22
CA VAL A 116 3.95 2.42 -0.78
C VAL A 116 4.47 2.78 -2.16
N THR A 117 4.82 1.75 -2.92
CA THR A 117 5.23 1.85 -4.32
C THR A 117 4.11 1.33 -5.20
N PHE A 118 3.46 2.24 -5.90
CA PHE A 118 2.45 2.00 -6.90
C PHE A 118 3.10 1.72 -8.24
N ARG A 119 3.03 0.48 -8.73
CA ARG A 119 3.61 0.09 -10.01
C ARG A 119 2.56 0.10 -11.11
N CYS A 120 2.76 0.96 -12.09
CA CYS A 120 1.91 1.09 -13.26
C CYS A 120 2.64 0.52 -14.48
N ARG A 121 1.98 -0.36 -15.23
CA ARG A 121 2.53 -0.99 -16.44
C ARG A 121 1.95 -0.34 -17.69
N THR A 122 2.77 -0.11 -18.70
CA THR A 122 2.26 0.24 -20.04
C THR A 122 1.60 -0.98 -20.68
N SER A 123 0.64 -0.76 -21.58
CA SER A 123 -0.16 -1.84 -22.19
C SER A 123 0.65 -2.77 -23.10
N ASP A 124 1.83 -2.34 -23.55
CA ASP A 124 2.79 -3.18 -24.27
C ASP A 124 3.65 -4.05 -23.31
N GLY A 125 3.47 -3.86 -22.00
CA GLY A 125 4.11 -4.64 -20.93
C GLY A 125 5.61 -4.41 -20.77
N ARG A 126 6.17 -3.44 -21.50
CA ARG A 126 7.63 -3.22 -21.59
C ARG A 126 8.15 -2.23 -20.57
N ASP A 127 7.34 -1.24 -20.20
CA ASP A 127 7.73 -0.18 -19.29
C ASP A 127 6.88 -0.20 -18.02
N THR A 128 7.54 0.06 -16.89
CA THR A 128 6.90 0.26 -15.59
C THR A 128 7.24 1.63 -15.05
N VAL A 129 6.22 2.33 -14.57
CA VAL A 129 6.39 3.55 -13.79
C VAL A 129 6.06 3.23 -12.35
N ASP A 130 7.02 3.47 -11.46
CA ASP A 130 6.82 3.35 -10.02
C ASP A 130 6.51 4.73 -9.45
N CYS A 131 5.46 4.81 -8.64
CA CYS A 131 5.06 6.00 -7.89
C CYS A 131 5.22 5.72 -6.39
N VAL A 132 5.98 6.55 -5.68
CA VAL A 132 6.27 6.31 -4.26
C VAL A 132 5.61 7.34 -3.36
N ARG A 133 4.94 6.85 -2.32
CA ARG A 133 4.34 7.66 -1.25
C ARG A 133 4.67 7.05 0.10
N THR A 134 5.01 7.89 1.06
CA THR A 134 5.27 7.47 2.43
C THR A 134 4.25 8.11 3.36
N ALA A 135 3.75 7.34 4.32
CA ALA A 135 2.94 7.84 5.42
C ALA A 135 3.55 7.37 6.74
N ILE A 136 3.43 8.22 7.75
CA ILE A 136 3.94 7.98 9.10
C ILE A 136 2.78 8.26 10.06
N ARG A 137 2.58 7.39 11.04
CA ARG A 137 1.54 7.58 12.04
C ARG A 137 1.86 6.91 13.37
N GLU A 138 1.57 7.61 14.46
CA GLU A 138 1.70 7.09 15.81
C GLU A 138 0.48 6.27 16.24
N PHE A 139 0.75 5.23 17.03
CA PHE A 139 -0.26 4.37 17.64
C PHE A 139 0.15 3.95 19.05
N THR A 140 -0.83 3.44 19.80
CA THR A 140 -0.61 2.77 21.08
C THR A 140 -1.23 1.38 21.01
N GLN A 141 -0.48 0.36 21.41
CA GLN A 141 -0.92 -1.04 21.41
C GLN A 141 -1.26 -1.58 22.78
#